data_AF-A0A846PKH5-F1
#
_entry.id   AF-A0A846PKH5-F1
#
_cell.length_a   1.000
_cell.length_b   1.000
_cell.length_c   1.000
_cell.angle_alpha   90.00
_cell.angle_beta   90.00
_cell.angle_gamma   90.00
#
_symmetry.space_group_name_H-M   'P 1'
#
loop_
_entity.id
_entity.type
_entity.pdbx_description
1 polymer ?
#
loop_
_entity_poly.entity_id
_entity_poly.type
_entity_poly.pdbx_seq_one_letter_code
_entity_poly.pdbx_strand_id
1 'polypeptide(L)'
;MVAPIQITLGLLNWLHLVATVTWFGGVTTNVLLVAPSLGVSLEPPAAGKFMNEFMKKFRPLVYVSIIVLVATGAILTWILDPLYLGLASEWAIVLTIKHIVIAIAIIGSLYSFEVLGPKAAKLAAQGPSPELAQLQRIQMNAARMGFILVLLILLLTGLQTAL
;
A
#
# COMPACT_ATOMS: atom_id res chain seq x y z
N MET A 1 29.89 10.56 -19.55
CA MET A 1 29.10 9.44 -20.10
C MET A 1 28.55 8.64 -18.93
N VAL A 2 27.23 8.43 -18.86
CA VAL A 2 26.61 7.57 -17.83
C VAL A 2 26.85 6.12 -18.27
N ALA A 3 27.38 5.25 -17.41
CA ALA A 3 27.61 3.87 -17.82
C ALA A 3 26.26 3.09 -17.90
N PRO A 4 26.21 1.99 -18.66
CA PRO A 4 24.95 1.25 -18.87
C PRO A 4 24.25 0.79 -17.58
N ILE A 5 25.03 0.49 -16.54
CA ILE A 5 24.50 0.04 -15.24
C ILE A 5 23.71 1.12 -14.50
N GLN A 6 24.14 2.39 -14.57
CA GLN A 6 23.40 3.48 -13.91
C GLN A 6 22.07 3.76 -14.60
N ILE A 7 21.99 3.57 -15.92
CA ILE A 7 20.71 3.68 -16.66
C ILE A 7 19.74 2.60 -16.18
N THR A 8 20.20 1.35 -16.08
CA THR A 8 19.38 0.23 -15.58
C THR A 8 18.88 0.48 -14.16
N LEU A 9 19.76 0.89 -13.24
CA LEU A 9 19.38 1.23 -11.86
C LEU A 9 18.38 2.38 -11.82
N GLY A 10 18.58 3.42 -12.64
CA GLY A 10 17.67 4.55 -12.75
C GLY A 10 16.27 4.14 -13.23
N LEU A 11 16.19 3.28 -14.26
CA LEU A 11 14.92 2.78 -14.77
C LEU A 11 14.19 1.86 -13.78
N LEU A 12 14.92 0.96 -13.10
CA LEU A 12 14.36 0.11 -12.06
C LEU A 12 13.82 0.93 -10.88
N ASN A 13 14.60 1.92 -10.42
CA ASN A 13 14.17 2.79 -9.33
C ASN A 13 12.98 3.67 -9.75
N TRP A 14 12.98 4.20 -10.97
CA TRP A 14 11.83 4.94 -11.51
C TRP A 14 10.57 4.08 -11.52
N LEU A 15 10.65 2.85 -12.01
CA LEU A 15 9.51 1.92 -12.03
C LEU A 15 9.04 1.56 -10.61
N HIS A 16 9.98 1.33 -9.68
CA HIS A 16 9.68 1.12 -8.26
C HIS A 16 8.92 2.31 -7.68
N LEU A 17 9.40 3.54 -7.92
CA LEU A 17 8.75 4.76 -7.45
C LEU A 17 7.36 4.97 -8.06
N VAL A 18 7.16 4.66 -9.34
CA VAL A 18 5.83 4.69 -9.98
C VAL A 18 4.85 3.77 -9.26
N ALA A 19 5.28 2.54 -8.93
CA ALA A 19 4.45 1.62 -8.16
C ALA A 19 4.21 2.12 -6.72
N THR A 20 5.22 2.70 -6.08
CA THR A 20 5.10 3.32 -4.75
C THR A 20 4.05 4.43 -4.76
N VAL A 21 4.14 5.41 -5.66
CA VAL A 21 3.19 6.54 -5.69
C VAL A 21 1.79 6.09 -6.10
N THR A 22 1.67 5.07 -6.94
CA THR A 22 0.37 4.52 -7.35
C THR A 22 -0.36 3.88 -6.17
N TRP A 23 0.31 3.01 -5.42
CA TRP A 23 -0.31 2.36 -4.28
C TRP A 23 -0.40 3.28 -3.07
N PHE A 24 0.73 3.87 -2.64
CA PHE A 24 0.76 4.66 -1.41
C PHE A 24 -0.03 5.94 -1.57
N GLY A 25 0.08 6.60 -2.73
CA GLY A 25 -0.73 7.78 -3.05
C GLY A 25 -2.22 7.49 -3.08
N GLY A 26 -2.63 6.32 -3.58
CA GLY A 26 -4.04 5.89 -3.53
C GLY A 26 -4.54 5.63 -2.11
N VAL A 27 -3.73 5.00 -1.25
CA VAL A 27 -4.04 4.82 0.18
C VAL A 27 -4.15 6.17 0.89
N THR A 28 -3.18 7.06 0.70
CA THR A 28 -3.17 8.41 1.26
C THR A 28 -4.38 9.22 0.81
N THR A 29 -4.67 9.22 -0.49
CA THR A 29 -5.83 9.91 -1.07
C THR A 29 -7.13 9.36 -0.50
N ASN A 30 -7.25 8.03 -0.37
CA ASN A 30 -8.44 7.43 0.20
C ASN A 30 -8.66 7.86 1.66
N VAL A 31 -7.63 7.78 2.50
CA VAL A 31 -7.74 8.04 3.93
C VAL A 31 -7.92 9.54 4.25
N LEU A 32 -7.19 10.41 3.56
CA LEU A 32 -7.17 11.85 3.87
C LEU A 32 -8.25 12.63 3.13
N LEU A 33 -8.63 12.21 1.92
CA LEU A 33 -9.52 13.00 1.05
C LEU A 33 -10.84 12.28 0.80
N VAL A 34 -10.80 11.09 0.22
CA VAL A 34 -12.02 10.41 -0.27
C VAL A 34 -12.93 10.00 0.89
N ALA A 35 -12.45 9.12 1.77
CA ALA A 35 -13.24 8.57 2.87
C ALA A 35 -13.91 9.64 3.77
N PRO A 36 -13.21 10.69 4.25
CA PRO A 36 -13.86 11.72 5.05
C PRO A 36 -14.86 12.58 4.25
N SER A 37 -14.61 12.81 2.96
CA SER A 37 -15.50 13.64 2.13
C SER A 37 -16.83 12.94 1.81
N LEU A 38 -16.85 11.60 1.73
CA LEU A 38 -18.06 10.85 1.41
C LEU A 38 -19.15 10.99 2.48
N GLY A 39 -18.77 10.97 3.76
CA GLY A 39 -19.72 11.08 4.87
C GLY A 39 -20.37 12.47 4.99
N VAL A 40 -19.77 13.48 4.37
CA VAL A 40 -20.29 14.85 4.34
C VAL A 40 -21.08 15.12 3.07
N SER A 41 -20.67 14.52 1.94
CA SER A 41 -21.15 14.92 0.61
C SER A 41 -22.23 14.00 0.04
N LEU A 42 -22.40 12.78 0.57
CA LEU A 42 -23.30 11.77 0.02
C LEU A 42 -24.11 11.09 1.12
N GLU A 43 -25.35 10.71 0.79
CA GLU A 43 -26.14 9.81 1.63
C GLU A 43 -25.46 8.43 1.75
N PRO A 44 -25.66 7.68 2.86
CA PRO A 44 -24.95 6.43 3.11
C PRO A 44 -25.01 5.39 1.97
N PRO A 45 -26.15 5.17 1.27
CA PRO A 45 -26.20 4.25 0.14
C PRO A 45 -25.33 4.70 -1.05
N ALA A 46 -25.34 6.01 -1.35
CA ALA A 46 -24.54 6.59 -2.43
C ALA A 46 -23.04 6.57 -2.11
N ALA A 47 -22.66 6.86 -0.86
CA ALA A 47 -21.29 6.76 -0.37
C ALA A 47 -20.75 5.33 -0.48
N GLY A 48 -21.54 4.32 -0.09
CA GLY A 48 -21.18 2.92 -0.21
C GLY A 48 -21.01 2.47 -1.67
N LYS A 49 -21.91 2.89 -2.56
CA LYS A 49 -21.81 2.62 -4.00
C LYS A 49 -20.54 3.23 -4.61
N PHE A 50 -20.25 4.49 -4.29
CA PHE A 50 -19.04 5.15 -4.76
C PHE A 50 -17.78 4.40 -4.28
N MET A 51 -17.70 4.10 -2.98
CA MET A 51 -16.53 3.42 -2.42
C MET A 51 -16.31 2.04 -3.05
N ASN A 52 -17.39 1.31 -3.32
CA ASN A 52 -17.30 0.03 -4.03
C ASN A 52 -16.70 0.18 -5.43
N GLU A 53 -17.17 1.15 -6.22
CA GLU A 53 -16.63 1.40 -7.57
C GLU A 53 -15.20 1.94 -7.56
N PHE A 54 -14.87 2.80 -6.60
CA PHE A 54 -13.51 3.26 -6.38
C PHE A 54 -12.58 2.08 -6.08
N MET A 55 -12.95 1.21 -5.13
CA MET A 55 -12.12 0.07 -4.74
C MET A 55 -11.99 -0.98 -5.84
N LYS A 56 -13.02 -1.20 -6.66
CA LYS A 56 -12.94 -2.07 -7.85
C LYS A 56 -11.85 -1.62 -8.83
N LYS A 57 -11.65 -0.31 -9.00
CA LYS A 57 -10.61 0.26 -9.87
C LYS A 57 -9.25 0.34 -9.18
N PHE A 58 -9.23 0.63 -7.89
CA PHE A 58 -7.98 0.77 -7.13
C PHE A 58 -7.31 -0.58 -6.87
N ARG A 59 -8.07 -1.64 -6.59
CA ARG A 59 -7.56 -2.97 -6.23
C ARG A 59 -6.60 -3.57 -7.30
N PRO A 60 -6.93 -3.58 -8.61
CA PRO A 60 -5.99 -4.01 -9.64
C PRO A 60 -4.68 -3.21 -9.65
N LEU A 61 -4.76 -1.88 -9.45
CA LEU A 61 -3.57 -1.02 -9.39
C LEU A 61 -2.67 -1.40 -8.21
N VAL A 62 -3.26 -1.73 -7.05
CA VAL A 62 -2.50 -2.21 -5.89
C VAL A 62 -1.82 -3.55 -6.18
N TYR A 63 -2.50 -4.50 -6.84
CA TYR A 63 -1.88 -5.80 -7.17
C TYR A 63 -0.71 -5.67 -8.13
N VAL A 64 -0.86 -4.86 -9.18
CA VAL A 64 0.24 -4.56 -10.10
C VAL A 64 1.37 -3.87 -9.34
N SER A 65 1.06 -2.90 -8.48
CA SER A 65 2.07 -2.19 -7.70
C SER A 65 2.83 -3.12 -6.76
N ILE A 66 2.16 -4.06 -6.08
CA ILE A 66 2.81 -5.05 -5.21
C ILE A 66 3.81 -5.90 -6.01
N ILE A 67 3.40 -6.43 -7.16
CA ILE A 67 4.26 -7.25 -8.02
C ILE A 67 5.49 -6.44 -8.45
N VAL A 68 5.27 -5.21 -8.93
CA VAL A 68 6.35 -4.34 -9.38
C VAL A 68 7.29 -3.99 -8.24
N LEU A 69 6.79 -3.63 -7.05
CA LEU A 69 7.61 -3.28 -5.89
C LEU A 69 8.47 -4.44 -5.41
N VAL A 70 7.90 -5.64 -5.33
CA VAL A 70 8.63 -6.84 -4.91
C VAL A 70 9.71 -7.19 -5.93
N ALA A 71 9.37 -7.21 -7.23
CA ALA A 71 10.32 -7.54 -8.29
C ALA A 71 11.46 -6.52 -8.37
N THR A 72 11.12 -5.23 -8.50
CA THR A 72 12.13 -4.16 -8.60
C THR A 72 12.95 -4.03 -7.32
N GLY A 73 12.33 -4.16 -6.14
CA GLY A 73 13.03 -4.11 -4.84
C GLY A 73 14.02 -5.26 -4.66
N ALA A 74 13.64 -6.49 -5.04
CA ALA A 74 14.54 -7.64 -5.01
C ALA A 74 15.72 -7.47 -5.97
N ILE A 75 15.48 -7.03 -7.21
CA ILE A 75 16.55 -6.78 -8.19
C ILE A 75 17.49 -5.67 -7.73
N LEU A 76 16.95 -4.55 -7.23
CA LEU A 76 17.76 -3.44 -6.71
C LEU A 76 18.62 -3.87 -5.53
N THR A 77 18.05 -4.64 -4.58
CA THR A 77 18.79 -5.18 -3.44
C THR A 77 19.91 -6.10 -3.90
N TRP A 78 19.64 -7.01 -4.82
CA TRP A 78 20.64 -7.94 -5.35
C TRP A 78 21.79 -7.23 -6.09
N ILE A 79 21.51 -6.16 -6.83
CA ILE A 79 22.57 -5.40 -7.52
C ILE A 79 23.41 -4.59 -6.54
N LEU A 80 22.80 -3.98 -5.52
CA LEU A 80 23.48 -3.09 -4.58
C LEU A 80 24.24 -3.85 -3.48
N ASP A 81 23.68 -4.96 -3.01
CA ASP A 81 24.28 -5.83 -2.00
C ASP A 81 23.98 -7.32 -2.32
N PRO A 82 24.79 -7.94 -3.19
CA PRO A 82 24.61 -9.35 -3.58
C PRO A 82 24.71 -10.33 -2.40
N LEU A 83 25.38 -9.93 -1.31
CA LEU A 83 25.60 -10.74 -0.11
C LEU A 83 24.73 -10.28 1.06
N TYR A 84 23.58 -9.66 0.77
CA TYR A 84 22.66 -9.16 1.78
C TYR A 84 22.32 -10.25 2.82
N LEU A 85 22.86 -10.08 4.04
CA LEU A 85 22.61 -10.95 5.20
C LEU A 85 21.71 -10.27 6.25
N GLY A 86 21.06 -9.16 5.90
CA GLY A 86 20.03 -8.47 6.69
C GLY A 86 20.49 -7.74 7.95
N LEU A 87 21.56 -8.18 8.61
CA LEU A 87 22.04 -7.64 9.88
C LEU A 87 23.52 -7.20 9.85
N ALA A 88 24.12 -7.12 8.66
CA ALA A 88 25.55 -6.87 8.50
C ALA A 88 25.94 -5.38 8.60
N SER A 89 24.99 -4.45 8.45
CA SER A 89 25.21 -3.00 8.50
C SER A 89 23.93 -2.26 8.91
N GLU A 90 24.06 -0.98 9.30
CA GLU A 90 22.89 -0.13 9.60
C GLU A 90 21.93 -0.04 8.40
N TRP A 91 22.48 0.12 7.19
CA TRP A 91 21.72 0.08 5.94
C TRP A 91 20.94 -1.23 5.77
N ALA A 92 21.57 -2.38 6.05
CA ALA A 92 20.93 -3.69 5.93
C ALA A 92 19.83 -3.91 7.00
N ILE A 93 20.05 -3.42 8.22
CA ILE A 93 19.06 -3.48 9.30
C ILE A 93 17.82 -2.66 8.92
N VAL A 94 17.99 -1.43 8.46
CA VAL A 94 16.88 -0.56 8.02
C VAL A 94 16.12 -1.20 6.85
N LEU A 95 16.84 -1.77 5.87
CA LEU A 95 16.22 -2.50 4.76
C LEU A 95 15.42 -3.72 5.25
N THR A 96 15.93 -4.48 6.21
CA THR A 96 15.23 -5.64 6.80
C THR A 96 13.93 -5.20 7.48
N ILE A 97 13.99 -4.17 8.32
CA ILE A 97 12.81 -3.61 8.99
C ILE A 97 11.79 -3.15 7.94
N LYS A 98 12.23 -2.45 6.89
CA LYS A 98 11.36 -2.00 5.81
C LYS A 98 10.62 -3.15 5.11
N HIS A 99 11.30 -4.28 4.87
CA HIS A 99 10.66 -5.46 4.28
C HIS A 99 9.59 -6.07 5.18
N ILE A 100 9.82 -6.12 6.49
CA ILE A 100 8.81 -6.57 7.46
C ILE A 100 7.58 -5.65 7.41
N VAL A 101 7.79 -4.33 7.43
CA VAL A 101 6.69 -3.35 7.37
C VAL A 101 5.93 -3.45 6.04
N ILE A 102 6.62 -3.61 4.91
CA ILE A 102 6.01 -3.87 3.59
C ILE A 102 5.19 -5.15 3.61
N ALA A 103 5.70 -6.24 4.18
CA ALA A 103 4.97 -7.51 4.25
C ALA A 103 3.66 -7.36 5.04
N ILE A 104 3.70 -6.65 6.18
CA ILE A 104 2.50 -6.33 6.97
C ILE A 104 1.51 -5.49 6.15
N ALA A 105 1.98 -4.47 5.43
CA ALA A 105 1.14 -3.63 4.58
C ALA A 105 0.48 -4.40 3.43
N ILE A 106 1.23 -5.33 2.80
CA ILE A 106 0.72 -6.23 1.76
C ILE A 106 -0.38 -7.12 2.35
N ILE A 107 -0.09 -7.83 3.44
CA ILE A 107 -1.05 -8.75 4.08
C ILE A 107 -2.31 -7.99 4.51
N GLY A 108 -2.17 -6.81 5.11
CA GLY A 108 -3.30 -5.98 5.52
C GLY A 108 -4.16 -5.51 4.33
N SER A 109 -3.53 -5.18 3.21
CA SER A 109 -4.23 -4.77 1.98
C SER A 109 -4.98 -5.94 1.36
N LEU A 110 -4.33 -7.11 1.24
CA LEU A 110 -4.97 -8.34 0.75
C LEU A 110 -6.14 -8.74 1.65
N TYR A 111 -5.96 -8.72 2.97
CA TYR A 111 -7.04 -9.01 3.92
C TYR A 111 -8.21 -8.04 3.77
N SER A 112 -7.93 -6.75 3.59
CA SER A 112 -8.96 -5.74 3.38
C SER A 112 -9.76 -6.00 2.10
N PHE A 113 -9.08 -6.34 1.00
CA PHE A 113 -9.71 -6.53 -0.30
C PHE A 113 -10.40 -7.89 -0.48
N GLU A 114 -9.80 -8.95 0.04
CA GLU A 114 -10.26 -10.33 -0.19
C GLU A 114 -11.19 -10.84 0.91
N VAL A 115 -11.11 -10.26 2.12
CA VAL A 115 -11.90 -10.74 3.26
C VAL A 115 -12.89 -9.68 3.72
N LEU A 116 -12.43 -8.47 4.05
CA LEU A 116 -13.31 -7.45 4.61
C LEU A 116 -14.28 -6.87 3.57
N GLY A 117 -13.80 -6.58 2.36
CA GLY A 117 -14.60 -6.02 1.26
C GLY A 117 -15.81 -6.88 0.89
N PRO A 118 -15.61 -8.16 0.52
CA PRO A 118 -16.71 -9.06 0.16
C PRO A 118 -17.72 -9.27 1.30
N LYS A 119 -17.25 -9.37 2.55
CA LYS A 119 -18.12 -9.46 3.73
C LYS A 119 -19.00 -8.22 3.88
N ALA A 120 -18.45 -7.02 3.70
CA ALA A 120 -19.22 -5.78 3.78
C ALA A 120 -20.21 -5.64 2.63
N ALA A 121 -19.84 -6.04 1.41
CA ALA A 121 -20.76 -6.04 0.28
C ALA A 121 -21.97 -6.96 0.52
N LYS A 122 -21.74 -8.16 1.08
CA LYS A 122 -22.80 -9.11 1.41
C LYS A 122 -23.76 -8.56 2.47
N LEU A 123 -23.23 -7.97 3.54
CA LEU A 123 -24.06 -7.36 4.59
C LEU A 123 -24.80 -6.12 4.09
N ALA A 124 -24.16 -5.28 3.27
CA ALA A 124 -24.80 -4.09 2.70
C ALA A 124 -25.99 -4.43 1.80
N ALA A 125 -25.96 -5.57 1.10
CA ALA A 125 -27.08 -6.04 0.30
C ALA A 125 -28.32 -6.42 1.14
N GLN A 126 -28.17 -6.65 2.44
CA GLN A 126 -29.25 -6.98 3.38
C GLN A 126 -29.82 -5.73 4.06
N GLY A 127 -29.25 -4.54 3.81
CA GLY A 127 -29.62 -3.28 4.42
C GLY A 127 -28.76 -2.90 5.63
N PRO A 128 -29.10 -1.80 6.32
CA PRO A 128 -28.35 -1.33 7.48
C PRO A 128 -28.42 -2.33 8.65
N SER A 129 -27.27 -2.69 9.21
CA SER A 129 -27.20 -3.51 10.42
C SER A 129 -26.04 -3.08 11.34
N PRO A 130 -26.11 -3.39 12.66
CA PRO A 130 -25.00 -3.14 13.58
C PRO A 130 -23.69 -3.81 13.15
N GLU A 131 -23.77 -5.01 12.58
CA GLU A 131 -22.62 -5.79 12.09
C GLU A 131 -21.96 -5.10 10.89
N LEU A 132 -22.77 -4.56 9.96
CA LEU A 132 -22.26 -3.78 8.84
C LEU A 132 -21.51 -2.54 9.33
N ALA A 133 -22.09 -1.80 10.29
CA ALA A 133 -21.47 -0.62 10.86
C ALA A 133 -20.14 -0.95 11.58
N GLN A 134 -20.09 -2.05 12.32
CA GLN A 134 -18.86 -2.54 12.95
C GLN A 134 -17.79 -2.89 11.90
N LEU A 135 -18.19 -3.60 10.83
CA LEU A 135 -17.27 -4.00 9.77
C LEU A 135 -16.71 -2.79 9.00
N GLN A 136 -17.54 -1.78 8.73
CA GLN A 136 -17.10 -0.53 8.13
C GLN A 136 -16.09 0.22 9.01
N ARG A 137 -16.26 0.21 10.34
CA ARG A 137 -15.27 0.77 11.28
C ARG A 137 -13.95 0.00 11.22
N ILE A 138 -13.99 -1.33 11.15
CA ILE A 138 -12.79 -2.17 11.00
C ILE A 138 -12.07 -1.84 9.69
N GLN A 139 -12.80 -1.73 8.57
CA GLN A 139 -12.23 -1.33 7.28
C GLN A 139 -11.57 0.04 7.34
N MET A 140 -12.21 1.02 7.99
CA MET A 140 -11.66 2.36 8.15
C MET A 140 -10.37 2.34 8.97
N ASN A 141 -10.35 1.60 10.07
CA ASN A 141 -9.17 1.45 10.91
C ASN A 141 -8.04 0.70 10.18
N ALA A 142 -8.37 -0.33 9.40
CA ALA A 142 -7.41 -1.02 8.55
C ALA A 142 -6.80 -0.09 7.49
N ALA A 143 -7.61 0.77 6.86
CA ALA A 143 -7.12 1.76 5.91
C ALA A 143 -6.19 2.79 6.58
N ARG A 144 -6.55 3.28 7.77
CA ARG A 144 -5.69 4.20 8.56
C ARG A 144 -4.37 3.55 8.98
N MET A 145 -4.42 2.29 9.42
CA MET A 145 -3.22 1.52 9.72
C MET A 145 -2.34 1.37 8.48
N GLY A 146 -2.95 1.01 7.34
CA GLY A 146 -2.27 0.97 6.04
C GLY A 146 -1.60 2.30 5.69
N PHE A 147 -2.27 3.42 5.92
CA PHE A 147 -1.71 4.76 5.73
C PHE A 147 -0.47 5.02 6.62
N ILE A 148 -0.53 4.66 7.90
CA ILE A 148 0.61 4.79 8.82
C ILE A 148 1.78 3.91 8.35
N LEU A 149 1.51 2.68 7.94
CA LEU A 149 2.53 1.75 7.46
C LEU A 149 3.22 2.27 6.20
N VAL A 150 2.48 2.82 5.23
CA VAL A 150 3.11 3.38 4.02
C VAL A 150 3.95 4.61 4.32
N LEU A 151 3.54 5.47 5.25
CA LEU A 151 4.37 6.59 5.71
C LEU A 151 5.65 6.10 6.40
N LEU A 152 5.55 5.07 7.23
CA LEU A 152 6.70 4.45 7.87
C LEU A 152 7.67 3.86 6.84
N ILE A 153 7.17 3.20 5.78
CA ILE A 153 8.00 2.68 4.69
C ILE A 153 8.74 3.82 3.96
N LEU A 154 8.08 4.95 3.72
CA LEU A 154 8.72 6.13 3.12
C LEU A 154 9.78 6.73 4.04
N LEU A 155 9.52 6.81 5.35
CA LEU A 155 10.51 7.24 6.34
C LEU A 155 11.74 6.33 6.35
N LEU A 156 11.53 5.01 6.41
CA LEU A 156 12.62 4.03 6.36
C LEU A 156 13.41 4.10 5.05
N THR A 157 12.75 4.41 3.93
CA THR A 157 13.42 4.65 2.65
C THR A 157 14.29 5.91 2.69
N GLY A 158 13.79 6.98 3.30
CA GLY A 158 14.56 8.22 3.51
C GLY A 158 15.79 7.99 4.39
N LEU A 159 15.63 7.29 5.52
CA LEU A 159 16.74 6.93 6.41
C LEU A 159 17.77 6.06 5.69
N GLN A 160 17.32 5.03 4.97
CA GLN A 160 18.20 4.14 4.21
C GLN A 160 19.01 4.88 3.14
N THR A 161 18.46 5.94 2.54
CA THR A 161 19.17 6.73 1.53
C THR A 161 20.27 7.62 2.13
N ALA A 162 20.19 7.90 3.43
CA ALA A 162 21.16 8.72 4.16
C ALA A 162 22.30 7.89 4.81
N LEU A 163 22.19 6.56 4.80
CA LEU A 163 23.18 5.60 5.31
C LEU A 163 24.02 5.03 4.16
#